data_AF-A0A3M8DPU2-F1
#
_entry.id   AF-A0A3M8DPU2-F1
#
_cell.length_a   1.000
_cell.length_b   1.000
_cell.length_c   1.000
_cell.angle_alpha   90.00
_cell.angle_beta   90.00
_cell.angle_gamma   90.00
#
_symmetry.space_group_name_H-M   'P 1'
#
loop_
_entity.id
_entity.type
_entity.pdbx_description
1 polymer ?
#
loop_
_entity_poly.entity_id
_entity_poly.type
_entity_poly.pdbx_seq_one_letter_code
_entity_poly.pdbx_strand_id
1 'polypeptide(L)'
;MGFLETFQHRVGLTTFALVSLIVGAITQFYYQVVKAPTLTSFINTIIESTNNDELLLTWVLNLFSGAFLGLAGFLWAKEAITGDFYYDSSEVASRITCAIVGLLCFVYATVFIGYVFTALLGIVIASVIGFILINSKK
;
A
#
# COMPACT_ATOMS: atom_id res chain seq x y z
N MET A 1 -3.30 -17.39 26.67
CA MET A 1 -3.15 -16.03 26.18
C MET A 1 -4.36 -15.62 25.33
N GLY A 2 -5.13 -14.62 25.78
CA GLY A 2 -6.25 -14.10 25.00
C GLY A 2 -5.82 -13.27 23.80
N PHE A 3 -6.77 -12.96 22.90
CA PHE A 3 -6.54 -12.04 21.76
C PHE A 3 -5.92 -10.71 22.21
N LEU A 4 -6.44 -10.13 23.31
CA LEU A 4 -6.00 -8.84 23.84
C LEU A 4 -4.55 -8.88 24.36
N GLU A 5 -4.19 -9.95 25.05
CA GLU A 5 -2.84 -10.14 25.61
C GLU A 5 -1.79 -10.25 24.50
N THR A 6 -2.15 -10.80 23.34
CA THR A 6 -1.26 -10.89 22.17
C THR A 6 -0.79 -9.50 21.71
N PHE A 7 -1.67 -8.50 21.72
CA PHE A 7 -1.32 -7.11 21.38
C PHE A 7 -0.48 -6.44 22.48
N GLN A 8 -0.82 -6.67 23.74
CA GLN A 8 -0.12 -6.09 24.89
C GLN A 8 1.33 -6.56 25.01
N HIS A 9 1.63 -7.81 24.65
CA HIS A 9 3.00 -8.31 24.63
C HIS A 9 3.80 -7.87 23.39
N ARG A 10 3.13 -7.28 22.39
CA ARG A 10 3.72 -6.87 21.11
C ARG A 10 3.45 -5.39 20.87
N VAL A 11 3.66 -4.56 21.89
CA VAL A 11 3.32 -3.12 21.83
C VAL A 11 3.98 -2.45 20.63
N GLY A 12 5.28 -2.68 20.40
CA GLY A 12 5.98 -2.09 19.25
C GLY A 12 5.39 -2.48 17.90
N LEU A 13 5.09 -3.76 17.70
CA LEU A 13 4.51 -4.28 16.46
C LEU A 13 3.05 -3.82 16.26
N THR A 14 2.30 -3.75 17.36
CA THR A 14 0.93 -3.24 17.40
C THR A 14 0.90 -1.76 17.07
N THR A 15 1.76 -0.95 17.69
CA THR A 15 1.89 0.48 17.40
C THR A 15 2.30 0.70 15.95
N PHE A 16 3.27 -0.07 15.43
CA PHE A 16 3.69 0.04 14.04
C PHE A 16 2.56 -0.28 13.06
N ALA A 17 1.80 -1.35 13.31
CA ALA A 17 0.64 -1.70 12.49
C ALA A 17 -0.45 -0.61 12.55
N LEU A 18 -0.75 -0.08 13.73
CA LEU A 18 -1.73 1.00 13.91
C LEU A 18 -1.32 2.28 13.18
N VAL A 19 -0.05 2.70 13.31
CA VAL A 19 0.47 3.87 12.59
C VAL A 19 0.39 3.63 11.08
N SER A 20 0.78 2.45 10.61
CA SER A 20 0.70 2.10 9.19
C SER A 20 -0.75 2.14 8.66
N LEU A 21 -1.72 1.68 9.46
CA LEU A 21 -3.14 1.76 9.15
C LEU A 21 -3.65 3.20 9.09
N ILE A 22 -3.28 4.05 10.06
CA ILE A 22 -3.69 5.46 10.09
C ILE A 22 -3.11 6.20 8.89
N VAL A 23 -1.81 6.04 8.61
CA VAL A 23 -1.16 6.65 7.45
C VAL A 23 -1.78 6.13 6.16
N GLY A 24 -2.02 4.81 6.05
CA GLY A 24 -2.73 4.22 4.91
C GLY A 24 -4.11 4.83 4.69
N ALA A 25 -4.91 4.96 5.75
CA ALA A 25 -6.23 5.57 5.68
C ALA A 25 -6.16 7.03 5.21
N ILE A 26 -5.24 7.84 5.76
CA ILE A 26 -5.02 9.22 5.32
C ILE A 26 -4.62 9.25 3.84
N THR A 27 -3.67 8.42 3.42
CA THR A 27 -3.25 8.31 2.02
C THR A 27 -4.44 7.96 1.10
N GLN A 28 -5.28 7.02 1.52
CA GLN A 28 -6.45 6.61 0.74
C GLN A 28 -7.49 7.74 0.63
N PHE A 29 -7.86 8.37 1.74
CA PHE A 29 -8.93 9.39 1.73
C PHE A 29 -8.50 10.71 1.08
N TYR A 30 -7.24 11.12 1.21
CA TYR A 30 -6.78 12.42 0.70
C TYR A 30 -6.13 12.31 -0.68
N TYR A 31 -5.39 11.24 -0.95
CA TYR A 31 -4.52 11.18 -2.12
C TYR A 31 -5.00 10.18 -3.18
N GLN A 32 -5.68 9.08 -2.82
CA GLN A 32 -6.30 8.21 -3.84
C GLN A 32 -7.59 8.80 -4.43
N VAL A 33 -8.18 9.81 -3.79
CA VAL A 33 -9.32 10.57 -4.34
C VAL A 33 -8.90 11.44 -5.53
N VAL A 34 -7.62 11.83 -5.59
CA VAL A 34 -6.99 12.39 -6.79
C VAL A 34 -6.88 11.25 -7.81
N LYS A 35 -8.01 10.84 -8.40
CA LYS A 35 -8.08 9.77 -9.39
C LYS A 35 -6.91 9.96 -10.35
N ALA A 36 -6.01 8.97 -10.40
CA ALA A 36 -5.00 8.89 -11.43
C ALA A 36 -5.71 9.21 -12.75
N PRO A 37 -5.32 10.30 -13.43
CA PRO A 37 -6.08 10.82 -14.55
C PRO A 37 -6.33 9.68 -15.54
N THR A 38 -7.56 9.57 -16.02
CA THR A 38 -7.85 8.68 -17.15
C THR A 38 -6.84 9.00 -18.26
N LEU A 39 -6.51 8.02 -19.10
CA LEU A 39 -5.52 8.15 -20.17
C LEU A 39 -5.60 9.50 -20.91
N THR A 40 -6.83 9.97 -21.16
CA THR A 40 -7.16 11.28 -21.76
C THR A 40 -6.68 12.47 -20.93
N SER A 41 -6.91 12.46 -19.61
CA SER A 41 -6.48 13.53 -18.73
C SER A 41 -4.95 13.52 -18.53
N PHE A 42 -4.30 12.36 -18.54
CA PHE A 42 -2.83 12.28 -18.45
C PHE A 42 -2.14 12.85 -19.69
N ILE A 43 -2.68 12.53 -20.87
CA ILE A 43 -2.23 13.10 -22.16
C ILE A 43 -2.37 14.63 -22.13
N ASN A 44 -3.50 15.15 -21.65
CA ASN A 44 -3.71 16.59 -21.51
C ASN A 44 -2.71 17.22 -20.53
N THR A 45 -2.45 16.60 -19.38
CA THR A 45 -1.47 17.12 -18.39
C THR A 45 -0.03 17.15 -18.92
N ILE A 46 0.38 16.16 -19.73
CA ILE A 46 1.71 16.16 -20.37
C ILE A 46 1.81 17.26 -21.44
N ILE A 47 0.76 17.42 -22.25
CA ILE A 47 0.75 18.43 -23.33
C ILE A 47 0.73 19.86 -22.74
N GLU A 48 0.11 20.06 -21.58
CA GLU A 48 -0.07 21.39 -20.98
C GLU A 48 1.02 21.80 -19.97
N SER A 49 2.06 20.98 -19.73
CA SER A 49 3.18 21.29 -18.81
C SER A 49 2.77 21.62 -17.37
N THR A 50 1.62 21.11 -16.92
CA THR A 50 1.06 21.46 -15.62
C THR A 50 1.83 20.78 -14.49
N ASN A 51 2.01 21.51 -13.39
CA ASN A 51 2.79 21.14 -12.21
C ASN A 51 2.43 19.73 -11.68
N ASN A 52 3.31 18.73 -11.86
CA ASN A 52 3.04 17.31 -11.59
C ASN A 52 3.34 16.86 -10.15
N ASP A 53 3.72 17.79 -9.27
CA ASP A 53 4.19 17.50 -7.91
C ASP A 53 3.15 16.77 -7.06
N GLU A 54 1.87 17.11 -7.20
CA GLU A 54 0.78 16.50 -6.42
C GLU A 54 0.52 15.04 -6.84
N LEU A 55 0.70 14.74 -8.13
CA LEU A 55 0.58 13.38 -8.68
C LEU A 55 1.76 12.51 -8.23
N LEU A 56 2.98 13.06 -8.28
CA LEU A 56 4.19 12.41 -7.78
C LEU A 56 4.11 12.14 -6.27
N LEU A 57 3.67 13.12 -5.47
CA LEU A 57 3.48 12.97 -4.04
C LEU A 57 2.43 11.87 -3.73
N THR A 58 1.32 11.88 -4.45
CA THR A 58 0.28 10.85 -4.34
C THR A 58 0.85 9.46 -4.60
N TRP A 59 1.68 9.29 -5.63
CA TRP A 59 2.31 8.01 -5.93
C TRP A 59 3.27 7.55 -4.85
N VAL A 60 4.14 8.45 -4.40
CA VAL A 60 5.12 8.18 -3.34
C VAL A 60 4.40 7.77 -2.06
N LEU A 61 3.38 8.50 -1.64
CA LEU A 61 2.60 8.17 -0.45
C LEU A 61 1.90 6.82 -0.57
N ASN A 62 1.34 6.49 -1.74
CA ASN A 62 0.74 5.17 -1.98
C ASN A 62 1.79 4.05 -1.89
N LEU A 63 2.95 4.21 -2.51
CA LEU A 63 4.05 3.24 -2.40
C LEU A 63 4.50 3.04 -0.96
N PHE A 64 4.70 4.12 -0.20
CA PHE A 64 5.07 4.05 1.21
C PHE A 64 3.99 3.40 2.06
N SER A 65 2.71 3.77 1.89
CA SER A 65 1.59 3.16 2.61
C SER A 65 1.49 1.66 2.32
N GLY A 66 1.62 1.26 1.05
CA GLY A 66 1.64 -0.15 0.66
C GLY A 66 2.83 -0.90 1.27
N ALA A 67 4.03 -0.31 1.24
CA ALA A 67 5.24 -0.92 1.79
C ALA A 67 5.19 -1.05 3.31
N PHE A 68 4.74 -0.04 4.05
CA PHE A 68 4.62 -0.10 5.50
C PHE A 68 3.56 -1.11 5.95
N LEU A 69 2.40 -1.14 5.30
CA LEU A 69 1.38 -2.15 5.57
C LEU A 69 1.86 -3.56 5.20
N GLY A 70 2.59 -3.71 4.09
CA GLY A 70 3.21 -4.98 3.70
C GLY A 70 4.26 -5.45 4.71
N LEU A 71 5.10 -4.53 5.21
CA LEU A 71 6.09 -4.82 6.26
C LEU A 71 5.42 -5.19 7.58
N ALA A 72 4.39 -4.44 8.00
CA ALA A 72 3.60 -4.77 9.19
C ALA A 72 2.96 -6.16 9.04
N GLY A 73 2.35 -6.43 7.88
CA GLY A 73 1.77 -7.72 7.55
C GLY A 73 2.78 -8.85 7.61
N PHE A 74 3.96 -8.64 7.04
CA PHE A 74 5.06 -9.60 7.06
C PHE A 74 5.55 -9.91 8.48
N LEU A 75 5.78 -8.88 9.29
CA LEU A 75 6.28 -9.07 10.66
C LEU A 75 5.26 -9.84 11.52
N TRP A 76 3.97 -9.50 11.42
CA TRP A 76 2.90 -10.24 12.11
C TRP A 76 2.75 -11.68 11.59
N ALA A 77 2.78 -11.89 10.28
CA ALA A 77 2.66 -13.23 9.68
C ALA A 77 3.89 -14.11 9.98
N LYS A 78 5.11 -13.53 9.96
CA LYS A 78 6.35 -14.23 10.30
C LYS A 78 6.27 -14.84 11.68
N GLU A 79 5.80 -14.09 12.67
CA GLU A 79 5.69 -14.57 14.05
C GLU A 79 4.64 -15.69 14.21
N ALA A 80 3.60 -15.71 13.37
CA ALA A 80 2.66 -16.84 13.32
C ALA A 80 3.32 -18.14 12.80
N ILE A 81 4.26 -18.00 11.85
CA ILE A 81 4.95 -19.11 11.19
C ILE A 81 6.11 -19.63 12.05
N THR A 82 7.01 -18.74 12.50
CA THR A 82 8.23 -19.14 13.21
C THR A 82 7.97 -19.66 14.61
N GLY A 83 6.83 -19.30 15.21
CA GLY A 83 6.51 -19.74 16.57
C GLY A 83 7.36 -19.08 17.65
N ASP A 84 8.15 -18.05 17.31
CA ASP A 84 8.91 -17.24 18.27
C ASP A 84 7.94 -16.36 19.07
N PHE A 85 7.23 -16.98 19.99
CA PHE A 85 6.45 -16.30 21.02
C PHE A 85 7.37 -16.08 22.20
N TYR A 86 8.01 -14.90 22.23
CA TYR A 86 8.95 -14.48 23.29
C TYR A 86 8.39 -14.63 24.73
N TYR A 87 7.07 -14.77 24.88
CA TYR A 87 6.38 -14.97 26.15
C TYR A 87 5.32 -16.07 25.97
N ASP A 88 5.49 -17.15 26.73
CA ASP A 88 4.84 -18.44 26.61
C ASP A 88 3.32 -18.44 26.96
N SER A 89 2.58 -19.41 26.41
CA SER A 89 1.25 -19.93 26.80
C SER A 89 -0.05 -19.26 26.28
N SER A 90 -0.27 -19.30 24.96
CA SER A 90 -1.25 -20.20 24.31
C SER A 90 -1.05 -20.11 22.80
N GLU A 91 -0.25 -21.02 22.27
CA GLU A 91 0.29 -20.92 20.90
C GLU A 91 -0.80 -20.70 19.85
N VAL A 92 -1.95 -21.37 19.97
CA VAL A 92 -2.94 -21.38 18.88
C VAL A 92 -3.64 -20.03 18.73
N ALA A 93 -4.17 -19.44 19.81
CA ALA A 93 -4.90 -18.16 19.74
C ALA A 93 -3.98 -17.00 19.33
N SER A 94 -2.74 -16.99 19.83
CA SER A 94 -1.74 -15.98 19.45
C SER A 94 -1.34 -16.13 17.98
N ARG A 95 -1.04 -17.35 17.51
CA ARG A 95 -0.74 -17.63 16.09
C ARG A 95 -1.86 -17.20 15.17
N ILE A 96 -3.10 -17.53 15.53
CA ILE A 96 -4.29 -17.14 14.76
C ILE A 96 -4.40 -15.62 14.69
N THR A 97 -4.26 -14.93 15.83
CA THR A 97 -4.29 -13.46 15.88
C THR A 97 -3.24 -12.86 14.95
N CYS A 98 -2.03 -13.39 14.99
CA CYS A 98 -0.91 -12.88 14.21
C CYS A 98 -1.07 -13.14 12.70
N ALA A 99 -1.57 -14.32 12.34
CA ALA A 99 -1.91 -14.64 10.97
C ALA A 99 -3.04 -13.74 10.44
N ILE A 100 -4.08 -13.49 11.23
CA ILE A 100 -5.20 -12.62 10.85
C ILE A 100 -4.72 -11.17 10.68
N VAL A 101 -4.01 -10.61 11.65
CA VAL A 101 -3.49 -9.24 11.56
C VAL A 101 -2.53 -9.11 10.38
N GLY A 102 -1.66 -10.10 10.18
CA GLY A 102 -0.75 -10.18 9.05
C GLY A 102 -1.50 -10.14 7.71
N LEU A 103 -2.50 -11.01 7.56
CA LEU A 103 -3.35 -11.08 6.37
C LEU A 103 -4.11 -9.78 6.11
N LEU A 104 -4.72 -9.18 7.14
CA LEU A 104 -5.45 -7.92 6.99
C LEU A 104 -4.53 -6.79 6.51
N CYS A 105 -3.32 -6.69 7.06
CA CYS A 105 -2.34 -5.70 6.62
C CYS A 105 -1.90 -5.93 5.17
N PHE A 106 -1.68 -7.20 4.76
CA PHE A 106 -1.35 -7.51 3.37
C PHE A 106 -2.49 -7.19 2.41
N VAL A 107 -3.72 -7.61 2.72
CA VAL A 107 -4.90 -7.28 1.93
C VAL A 107 -5.01 -5.77 1.78
N TYR A 108 -4.83 -5.02 2.87
CA TYR A 108 -4.92 -3.58 2.79
C TYR A 108 -3.78 -2.95 1.97
N ALA A 109 -2.56 -3.47 2.09
CA ALA A 109 -1.42 -3.06 1.26
C ALA A 109 -1.72 -3.19 -0.25
N THR A 110 -2.46 -4.22 -0.68
CA THR A 110 -2.80 -4.42 -2.09
C THR A 110 -3.62 -3.27 -2.69
N VAL A 111 -4.39 -2.53 -1.89
CA VAL A 111 -5.15 -1.36 -2.35
C VAL A 111 -4.21 -0.28 -2.87
N PHE A 112 -3.12 -0.01 -2.14
CA PHE A 112 -2.14 1.01 -2.51
C PHE A 112 -1.24 0.57 -3.66
N ILE A 113 -0.81 -0.69 -3.64
CA ILE A 113 0.00 -1.26 -4.72
C ILE A 113 -0.82 -1.29 -6.02
N GLY A 114 -2.08 -1.73 -5.95
CA GLY A 114 -3.01 -1.73 -7.08
C GLY A 114 -3.22 -0.33 -7.64
N TYR A 115 -3.39 0.68 -6.79
CA TYR A 115 -3.49 2.07 -7.22
C TYR A 115 -2.26 2.50 -8.07
N VAL A 116 -1.05 2.22 -7.58
CA VAL A 116 0.20 2.57 -8.29
C VAL A 116 0.31 1.84 -9.62
N PHE A 117 0.00 0.54 -9.68
CA PHE A 117 0.05 -0.21 -10.94
C PHE A 117 -0.99 0.25 -11.95
N THR A 118 -2.20 0.60 -11.51
CA THR A 118 -3.25 1.12 -12.40
C THR A 118 -2.81 2.47 -13.00
N ALA A 119 -2.17 3.31 -12.19
CA ALA A 119 -1.63 4.59 -12.64
C ALA A 119 -0.43 4.43 -13.59
N LEU A 120 0.52 3.54 -13.28
CA LEU A 120 1.67 3.19 -14.14
C LEU A 120 1.24 2.63 -15.50
N LEU A 121 0.26 1.73 -15.52
CA LEU A 121 -0.32 1.23 -16.78
C LEU A 121 -0.89 2.36 -17.64
N GLY A 122 -1.52 3.35 -17.01
CA GLY A 122 -1.96 4.58 -17.69
C GLY A 122 -0.81 5.33 -18.36
N ILE A 123 0.33 5.50 -17.66
CA ILE A 123 1.53 6.16 -18.20
C ILE A 123 2.13 5.37 -19.37
N VAL A 124 2.27 4.05 -19.23
CA VAL A 124 2.84 3.18 -20.27
C VAL A 124 1.97 3.24 -21.54
N ILE A 125 0.65 3.13 -21.40
CA ILE A 125 -0.29 3.22 -22.54
C ILE A 125 -0.19 4.61 -23.21
N ALA A 126 -0.14 5.70 -22.43
CA ALA A 126 0.00 7.05 -22.98
C ALA A 126 1.31 7.22 -23.77
N SER A 127 2.41 6.68 -23.24
CA SER A 127 3.73 6.73 -23.88
C SER A 127 3.73 5.97 -25.22
N VAL A 128 3.10 4.80 -25.26
CA VAL A 128 2.95 3.99 -26.48
C VAL A 128 2.12 4.74 -27.53
N ILE A 129 0.98 5.33 -27.15
CA ILE A 129 0.14 6.11 -28.08
C ILE A 129 0.90 7.34 -28.60
N GLY A 130 1.58 8.08 -27.74
CA GLY A 130 2.40 9.23 -28.13
C GLY A 130 3.49 8.84 -29.13
N PHE A 131 4.19 7.73 -28.88
CA PHE A 131 5.19 7.20 -29.79
C PHE A 131 4.61 6.81 -31.15
N ILE A 132 3.44 6.17 -31.17
CA ILE A 132 2.73 5.80 -32.41
C ILE A 132 2.32 7.06 -33.19
N LEU A 133 1.76 8.08 -32.53
CA LEU A 133 1.33 9.32 -33.19
C LEU A 133 2.51 10.11 -33.79
N ILE A 134 3.66 10.12 -33.12
CA ILE A 134 4.88 10.78 -33.63
C ILE A 134 5.41 10.05 -34.86
N ASN A 135 5.44 8.71 -34.83
CA ASN A 135 5.96 7.91 -35.95
C ASN A 135 4.94 7.70 -37.09
N SER A 136 3.65 7.90 -36.85
CA SER A 136 2.60 7.84 -37.88
C SER A 136 2.58 9.06 -38.79
N LYS A 137 3.21 10.18 -38.40
CA LYS A 137 3.30 11.42 -39.19
C LYS A 137 4.60 11.54 -40.00
N LYS A 138 5.48 10.53 -39.95
CA LYS A 138 6.63 10.38 -40.84
C LYS A 138 6.30 9.39 -41.94
#